data_AF-B7Z419-F1
#
_entry.id   AF-B7Z419-F1
#
_cell.length_a   1.000
_cell.length_b   1.000
_cell.length_c   1.000
_cell.angle_alpha   90.00
_cell.angle_beta   90.00
_cell.angle_gamma   90.00
#
_symmetry.space_group_name_H-M   'P 1'
#
loop_
_entity.id
_entity.type
_entity.pdbx_description
1 polymer ?
#
loop_
_entity_poly.entity_id
_entity_poly.type
_entity_poly.pdbx_seq_one_letter_code
_entity_poly.pdbx_strand_id
1 'polypeptide(L)'
;MLNVSPIGRSCSQEERIEFYELDKKENIRQKFVADLRKEFAGKGLTFSIGGQISFDVFPDGWDKRYCLRHVENDGYKTIYFFGDKTMPGGNDHEIFTDPRTMGYSVTAPEDTRRICELLFS
;
A
#
# COMPACT_ATOMS: atom_id res chain seq x y z
N MET A 1 -2.54 -4.70 12.77
CA MET A 1 -2.58 -5.09 11.35
C MET A 1 -2.59 -6.61 11.30
N LEU A 2 -3.48 -7.18 10.48
CA LEU A 2 -3.50 -8.61 10.16
C LEU A 2 -3.18 -8.77 8.67
N ASN A 3 -2.42 -9.80 8.33
CA ASN A 3 -2.16 -10.16 6.94
C ASN A 3 -2.89 -11.47 6.63
N VAL A 4 -3.66 -11.48 5.55
CA VAL A 4 -4.46 -12.62 5.10
C VAL A 4 -3.96 -13.09 3.74
N SER A 5 -3.61 -14.37 3.62
CA SER A 5 -3.12 -15.00 2.39
C SER A 5 -3.99 -16.22 2.07
N PRO A 6 -4.75 -16.25 0.96
CA PRO A 6 -5.58 -17.41 0.60
C PRO A 6 -4.77 -18.71 0.40
N ILE A 7 -3.58 -18.61 -0.20
CA ILE A 7 -2.65 -19.75 -0.35
C ILE A 7 -1.84 -20.06 0.93
N GLY A 8 -1.90 -19.18 1.93
CA GLY A 8 -1.02 -19.23 3.10
C GLY A 8 0.34 -18.57 2.83
N ARG A 9 1.08 -18.21 3.88
CA ARG A 9 2.39 -17.53 3.74
C ARG A 9 3.58 -18.49 3.66
N SER A 10 3.37 -19.76 4.01
CA SER A 10 4.39 -20.81 4.00
C SER A 10 4.59 -21.47 2.64
N CYS A 11 4.00 -20.91 1.58
CA CYS A 11 4.15 -21.41 0.21
C CYS A 11 5.57 -21.19 -0.33
N SER A 12 5.98 -21.99 -1.30
CA SER A 12 7.24 -21.79 -2.03
C SER A 12 7.19 -20.54 -2.91
N GLN A 13 8.33 -20.18 -3.50
CA GLN A 13 8.41 -19.06 -4.44
C GLN A 13 7.66 -19.39 -5.74
N GLU A 14 7.75 -20.63 -6.21
CA GLU A 14 7.03 -21.13 -7.38
C GLU A 14 5.51 -21.07 -7.14
N GLU A 15 5.03 -21.60 -6.01
CA GLU A 15 3.62 -21.55 -5.62
C GLU A 15 3.11 -20.11 -5.49
N ARG A 16 3.94 -19.21 -4.97
CA ARG A 16 3.64 -17.76 -4.90
C ARG A 16 3.44 -17.14 -6.27
N ILE A 17 4.27 -17.51 -7.26
CA ILE A 17 4.15 -17.02 -8.64
C ILE A 17 2.90 -17.60 -9.30
N GLU A 18 2.66 -18.90 -9.14
CA GLU A 18 1.47 -19.57 -9.68
C GLU A 18 0.18 -18.99 -9.11
N PHE A 19 0.12 -18.78 -7.79
CA PHE A 19 -1.02 -18.13 -7.15
C PHE A 19 -1.22 -16.70 -7.66
N TYR A 20 -0.14 -15.94 -7.86
CA TYR A 20 -0.26 -14.58 -8.36
C TYR A 20 -0.86 -14.52 -9.77
N GLU A 21 -0.47 -15.44 -10.64
CA GLU A 21 -1.05 -15.54 -11.99
C GLU A 21 -2.49 -16.08 -11.98
N LEU A 22 -2.82 -16.99 -11.06
CA LEU A 22 -4.18 -17.45 -10.83
C LEU A 22 -5.08 -16.31 -10.30
N ASP A 23 -4.62 -15.59 -9.30
CA ASP A 23 -5.35 -14.49 -8.67
C ASP A 23 -5.64 -13.35 -9.65
N LYS A 24 -4.72 -13.04 -10.57
CA LYS A 24 -4.97 -12.08 -11.65
C LYS A 24 -6.09 -12.50 -12.59
N LYS A 25 -6.21 -13.80 -12.88
CA LYS A 25 -7.24 -14.34 -13.79
C LYS A 25 -8.60 -14.43 -13.10
N GLU A 26 -8.59 -14.90 -11.85
CA GLU A 26 -9.81 -15.25 -11.12
C GLU A 26 -10.29 -14.16 -10.15
N ASN A 27 -9.46 -13.13 -9.91
CA ASN A 27 -9.71 -12.03 -8.98
C ASN A 27 -10.02 -12.51 -7.54
N ILE A 28 -9.31 -13.52 -7.05
CA ILE A 28 -9.59 -14.22 -5.79
C ILE A 28 -9.55 -13.24 -4.61
N ARG A 29 -8.44 -12.51 -4.44
CA ARG A 29 -8.27 -11.55 -3.34
C ARG A 29 -9.24 -10.37 -3.45
N GLN A 30 -9.54 -9.92 -4.67
CA GLN A 30 -10.51 -8.83 -4.88
C GLN A 30 -11.92 -9.24 -4.45
N LYS A 31 -12.39 -10.42 -4.86
CA LYS A 31 -13.69 -10.97 -4.43
C LYS A 31 -13.74 -11.16 -2.92
N PHE A 32 -12.68 -11.74 -2.34
CA PHE A 32 -12.60 -11.93 -0.89
C PHE A 32 -12.65 -10.59 -0.12
N VAL A 33 -11.87 -9.60 -0.56
CA VAL A 33 -11.91 -8.25 0.05
C VAL A 33 -13.29 -7.59 -0.12
N ALA A 34 -13.96 -7.78 -1.26
CA ALA A 34 -15.31 -7.23 -1.47
C ALA A 34 -16.32 -7.82 -0.47
N ASP A 35 -16.27 -9.13 -0.25
CA ASP A 35 -17.12 -9.81 0.74
C ASP A 35 -16.84 -9.32 2.16
N LEU A 36 -15.56 -9.18 2.53
CA LEU A 36 -15.17 -8.65 3.84
C LEU A 36 -15.61 -7.19 4.05
N ARG A 37 -15.50 -6.34 3.02
CA ARG A 37 -15.98 -4.96 3.08
C ARG A 37 -17.49 -4.88 3.31
N LYS A 38 -18.26 -5.78 2.69
CA LYS A 38 -19.70 -5.88 2.89
C LYS A 38 -20.04 -6.35 4.31
N GLU A 39 -19.40 -7.42 4.78
CA GLU A 39 -19.67 -8.02 6.10
C GLU A 39 -19.27 -7.12 7.27
N PHE A 40 -18.15 -6.39 7.13
CA PHE A 40 -17.63 -5.51 8.17
C PHE A 40 -17.91 -4.02 7.90
N ALA A 41 -18.90 -3.72 7.06
CA ALA A 41 -19.30 -2.35 6.76
C ALA A 41 -19.61 -1.55 8.04
N GLY A 42 -19.04 -0.35 8.15
CA GLY A 42 -19.22 0.54 9.31
C GLY A 42 -18.42 0.15 10.56
N LYS A 43 -17.58 -0.89 10.52
CA LYS A 43 -16.78 -1.32 11.67
C LYS A 43 -15.37 -0.71 11.74
N GLY A 44 -15.08 0.27 10.88
CA GLY A 44 -13.81 1.01 10.91
C GLY A 44 -12.60 0.18 10.45
N LEU A 45 -12.78 -0.70 9.47
CA LEU A 45 -11.73 -1.56 8.92
C LEU A 45 -11.45 -1.23 7.44
N THR A 46 -10.16 -1.09 7.14
CA THR A 46 -9.62 -0.93 5.80
C THR A 46 -8.95 -2.24 5.35
N PHE A 47 -9.10 -2.55 4.06
CA PHE A 47 -8.56 -3.75 3.41
C PHE A 47 -7.74 -3.33 2.20
N SER A 48 -6.46 -3.69 2.17
CA SER A 48 -5.51 -3.29 1.13
C SER A 48 -4.85 -4.51 0.48
N ILE A 49 -5.10 -4.73 -0.80
CA ILE A 49 -4.44 -5.80 -1.57
C ILE A 49 -3.01 -5.35 -1.88
N GLY A 50 -2.03 -6.18 -1.52
CA GLY A 50 -0.62 -5.84 -1.66
C GLY A 50 0.24 -7.08 -1.90
N GLY A 51 1.30 -6.92 -2.69
CA GLY A 51 2.18 -8.02 -3.07
C GLY A 51 1.47 -9.11 -3.88
N GLN A 52 2.04 -10.31 -3.86
CA GLN A 52 1.63 -11.40 -4.77
C GLN A 52 0.52 -12.30 -4.22
N ILE A 53 0.47 -12.50 -2.90
CA ILE A 53 -0.35 -13.58 -2.31
C ILE A 53 -1.35 -13.13 -1.25
N SER A 54 -1.25 -11.89 -0.76
CA SER A 54 -1.98 -11.47 0.43
C SER A 54 -2.70 -10.14 0.26
N PHE A 55 -3.46 -9.78 1.29
CA PHE A 55 -3.95 -8.44 1.56
C PHE A 55 -3.88 -8.18 3.07
N ASP A 56 -3.79 -6.90 3.44
CA ASP A 56 -3.74 -6.47 4.82
C ASP A 56 -5.11 -5.96 5.30
N VAL A 57 -5.38 -6.18 6.58
CA VAL A 57 -6.56 -5.70 7.30
C VAL A 57 -6.11 -4.87 8.49
N PHE A 58 -6.61 -3.65 8.59
CA PHE A 58 -6.22 -2.72 9.65
C PHE A 58 -7.32 -1.70 9.94
N PRO A 59 -7.31 -1.06 11.13
CA PRO A 59 -8.24 0.02 11.43
C PRO A 59 -8.11 1.18 10.44
N ASP A 60 -9.19 1.90 10.18
CA ASP A 60 -9.17 3.06 9.30
C ASP A 60 -8.13 4.10 9.75
N GLY A 61 -7.38 4.65 8.79
CA GLY A 61 -6.30 5.61 9.06
C GLY A 61 -5.00 4.99 9.58
N TRP A 62 -4.87 3.67 9.61
CA TRP A 62 -3.60 2.95 9.82
C TRP A 62 -2.86 2.63 8.52
N ASP A 63 -3.22 3.30 7.42
CA ASP A 63 -2.41 3.35 6.20
C ASP A 63 -1.09 4.13 6.43
N LYS A 64 -0.29 4.31 5.39
CA LYS A 64 1.04 4.94 5.51
C LYS A 64 0.99 6.35 6.13
N ARG A 65 -0.12 7.09 6.07
CA ARG A 65 -0.26 8.39 6.77
C ARG A 65 -0.11 8.29 8.27
N TYR A 66 -0.26 7.10 8.85
CA TYR A 66 -0.08 6.88 10.28
C TYR A 66 1.29 7.37 10.76
N CYS A 67 2.35 7.19 9.95
CA CYS A 67 3.69 7.61 10.34
C CYS A 67 3.85 9.14 10.41
N LEU A 68 3.04 9.91 9.67
CA LEU A 68 3.13 11.37 9.63
C LEU A 68 2.88 12.00 11.01
N ARG A 69 2.08 11.36 11.87
CA ARG A 69 1.82 11.80 13.25
C ARG A 69 3.07 11.83 14.13
N HIS A 70 4.10 11.05 13.75
CA HIS A 70 5.35 10.97 14.49
C HIS A 70 6.37 12.03 14.06
N VAL A 71 6.19 12.66 12.89
CA VAL A 71 7.14 13.63 12.33
C VAL A 71 6.54 15.02 12.15
N GLU A 72 5.22 15.17 12.28
CA GLU A 72 4.53 16.46 12.05
C GLU A 72 4.97 17.59 12.99
N ASN A 73 5.51 17.24 14.17
CA ASN A 73 5.99 18.19 15.17
C ASN A 73 7.52 18.38 15.16
N ASP A 74 8.24 17.74 14.24
CA ASP A 74 9.71 17.80 14.19
C ASP A 74 10.25 19.06 13.49
N GLY A 75 9.36 19.96 13.05
CA GLY A 75 9.74 21.23 12.42
C GLY A 75 10.21 21.10 10.96
N TYR A 76 9.89 20.00 10.27
CA TYR A 76 10.17 19.85 8.85
C TYR A 76 9.40 20.88 8.01
N LYS A 77 10.13 21.65 7.19
CA LYS A 77 9.51 22.60 6.24
C LYS A 77 8.74 21.89 5.13
N THR A 78 9.27 20.76 4.66
CA THR A 78 8.68 19.95 3.59
C THR A 78 8.91 18.48 3.90
N ILE A 79 7.86 17.66 3.80
CA ILE A 79 7.97 16.20 3.87
C ILE A 79 7.84 15.66 2.45
N TYR A 80 8.92 15.13 1.90
CA TYR A 80 8.93 14.52 0.57
C TYR A 80 8.53 13.05 0.68
N PHE A 81 7.55 12.62 -0.11
CA PHE A 81 7.15 11.22 -0.17
C PHE A 81 7.37 10.66 -1.58
N PHE A 82 7.95 9.47 -1.69
CA PHE A 82 8.18 8.77 -2.96
C PHE A 82 7.48 7.41 -2.92
N GLY A 83 6.67 7.09 -3.92
CA GLY A 83 5.92 5.83 -3.98
C GLY A 83 5.63 5.36 -5.39
N ASP A 84 5.47 4.06 -5.58
CA ASP A 84 5.18 3.43 -6.87
C ASP A 84 3.71 3.01 -7.04
N LYS A 85 2.96 2.93 -5.94
CA LYS A 85 1.52 2.58 -5.90
C LYS A 85 0.66 3.73 -5.40
N THR A 86 0.79 4.89 -6.04
CA THR A 86 0.19 6.17 -5.63
C THR A 86 -1.22 6.42 -6.15
N MET A 87 -1.69 5.61 -7.11
CA MET A 87 -3.05 5.69 -7.65
C MET A 87 -4.09 5.08 -6.69
N PRO A 88 -5.37 5.48 -6.74
CA PRO A 88 -6.41 4.92 -5.87
C PRO A 88 -6.41 3.39 -5.83
N GLY A 89 -6.39 2.83 -4.62
CA GLY A 89 -6.29 1.39 -4.38
C GLY A 89 -4.85 0.85 -4.27
N GLY A 90 -3.84 1.67 -4.56
CA GLY A 90 -2.45 1.38 -4.23
C GLY A 90 -2.12 1.76 -2.78
N ASN A 91 -1.16 1.05 -2.17
CA ASN A 91 -0.83 1.22 -0.76
C ASN A 91 -0.03 2.50 -0.42
N ASP A 92 0.34 3.30 -1.42
CA ASP A 92 0.97 4.62 -1.24
C ASP A 92 -0.02 5.77 -1.41
N HIS A 93 -1.23 5.50 -1.91
CA HIS A 93 -2.17 6.53 -2.34
C HIS A 93 -2.50 7.53 -1.22
N GLU A 94 -2.81 7.02 -0.03
CA GLU A 94 -3.24 7.84 1.09
C GLU A 94 -2.14 8.77 1.58
N ILE A 95 -0.89 8.30 1.71
CA ILE A 95 0.23 9.15 2.13
C ILE A 95 0.67 10.09 1.00
N PHE A 96 0.64 9.63 -0.26
CA PHE A 96 1.00 10.44 -1.42
C PHE A 96 0.06 11.64 -1.62
N THR A 97 -1.22 11.48 -1.29
CA THR A 97 -2.23 12.55 -1.39
C THR A 97 -2.43 13.34 -0.09
N ASP A 98 -1.73 12.97 1.00
CA ASP A 98 -1.83 13.69 2.26
C ASP A 98 -1.23 15.10 2.12
N PRO A 99 -1.96 16.16 2.52
CA PRO A 99 -1.52 17.55 2.35
C PRO A 99 -0.24 17.89 3.10
N ARG A 100 0.19 17.06 4.07
CA ARG A 100 1.47 17.22 4.76
C ARG A 100 2.66 16.79 3.92
N THR A 101 2.44 16.10 2.80
CA THR A 101 3.51 15.58 1.94
C THR A 101 3.56 16.25 0.58
N MET A 102 4.76 16.30 0.01
CA MET A 102 5.00 16.57 -1.41
C MET A 102 5.33 15.24 -2.09
N GLY A 103 4.31 14.67 -2.74
CA GLY A 103 4.37 13.33 -3.31
C GLY A 103 5.03 13.26 -4.69
N TYR A 104 5.87 12.24 -4.88
CA TYR A 104 6.50 11.87 -6.14
C TYR A 104 6.15 10.43 -6.52
N SER A 105 5.48 10.26 -7.66
CA SER A 105 5.22 8.94 -8.21
C SER A 105 6.47 8.47 -8.97
N VAL A 106 6.93 7.26 -8.68
CA VAL A 106 8.12 6.64 -9.29
C VAL A 106 7.77 5.26 -9.83
N THR A 107 8.50 4.79 -10.84
CA THR A 107 8.25 3.45 -11.41
C THR A 107 9.37 2.46 -11.10
N ALA A 108 10.56 2.98 -10.78
CA ALA A 108 11.74 2.20 -10.45
C ALA A 108 12.66 2.99 -9.51
N PRO A 109 13.61 2.34 -8.82
CA PRO A 109 14.57 3.01 -7.94
C PRO A 109 15.36 4.14 -8.61
N GLU A 110 15.60 4.03 -9.92
CA GLU A 110 16.33 5.02 -10.72
C GLU A 110 15.56 6.35 -10.82
N ASP A 111 14.22 6.31 -10.87
CA ASP A 111 13.39 7.52 -10.84
C ASP A 111 13.56 8.26 -9.52
N THR A 112 13.50 7.54 -8.40
CA THR A 112 13.71 8.10 -7.06
C THR A 112 15.05 8.80 -6.98
N ARG A 113 16.12 8.13 -7.44
CA ARG A 113 17.48 8.70 -7.45
C ARG A 113 17.52 9.99 -8.27
N ARG A 114 17.04 9.96 -9.51
CA ARG A 114 17.05 11.12 -10.41
C ARG A 114 16.30 12.31 -9.81
N ILE A 115 15.14 12.07 -9.18
CA ILE A 115 14.36 13.15 -8.57
C ILE A 115 15.07 13.71 -7.33
N CYS A 116 15.66 12.86 -6.49
CA CYS A 116 16.46 13.31 -5.35
C CYS A 116 17.66 14.17 -5.80
N GLU A 117 18.36 13.75 -6.85
CA GLU A 117 19.47 14.53 -7.43
C GLU A 117 18.99 15.90 -7.93
N LEU A 118 17.77 16.03 -8.46
CA LEU A 118 17.20 17.32 -8.90
C LEU A 118 16.71 18.22 -7.75
N LEU A 119 16.25 17.62 -6.64
CA LEU A 119 15.66 18.37 -5.52
C LEU A 119 16.70 18.90 -4.54
N PHE A 120 17.82 18.20 -4.39
CA PHE A 120 18.80 18.44 -3.33
C PHE A 120 20.22 18.72 -3.86
N SER A 121 20.34 19.04 -5.16
CA SER A 121 21.57 19.56 -5.76
C SER A 121 21.90 20.98 -5.32
#